data_AF-A0A7X8JX84-F1
#
_entry.id   AF-A0A7X8JX84-F1
#
_cell.length_a   1.000
_cell.length_b   1.000
_cell.length_c   1.000
_cell.angle_alpha   90.00
_cell.angle_beta   90.00
_cell.angle_gamma   90.00
#
_symmetry.space_group_name_H-M   'P 1'
#
loop_
_entity.id
_entity.type
_entity.pdbx_description
1 polymer ?
#
loop_
_entity_poly.entity_id
_entity_poly.type
_entity_poly.pdbx_seq_one_letter_code
_entity_poly.pdbx_strand_id
1 'polypeptide(L)'
;MDSNCGEAYVSKSNCLLQLERNDEAIEICRKAIDINSRDNDYYAQVYINWGCAQLGNNNYLEAIGFLDKALEYKSSNQEIQTMIYTNYSNAMLIF
;
A
#
# COMPACT_ATOMS: atom_id res chain seq x y z
N MET A 1 11.48 -5.71 19.94
CA MET A 1 10.02 -5.92 20.08
C MET A 1 9.35 -4.82 19.27
N ASP A 2 8.73 -5.13 18.13
CA ASP A 2 7.55 -4.41 17.59
C ASP A 2 7.02 -5.01 16.27
N SER A 3 7.12 -6.34 16.09
CA SER A 3 6.52 -7.03 14.93
C SER A 3 5.00 -6.83 14.85
N ASN A 4 4.33 -6.64 16.00
CA ASN A 4 2.88 -6.45 16.06
C ASN A 4 2.39 -5.06 15.61
N CYS A 5 3.25 -4.03 15.70
CA CYS A 5 2.82 -2.67 15.39
C CYS A 5 2.66 -2.51 13.87
N GLY A 6 3.63 -3.00 13.09
CA GLY A 6 3.60 -2.93 11.62
C GLY A 6 2.38 -3.62 11.00
N GLU A 7 2.14 -4.89 11.35
CA GLU A 7 0.99 -5.64 10.84
C GLU A 7 -0.34 -4.94 11.15
N ALA A 8 -0.48 -4.34 12.34
CA ALA A 8 -1.69 -3.60 12.71
C ALA A 8 -1.96 -2.39 11.79
N TYR A 9 -0.94 -1.67 11.34
CA TYR A 9 -1.11 -0.57 10.39
C TYR A 9 -1.57 -1.08 9.03
N VAL A 10 -0.96 -2.14 8.51
CA VAL A 10 -1.32 -2.75 7.22
C VAL A 10 -2.77 -3.25 7.26
N SER A 11 -3.14 -4.00 8.30
CA SER A 11 -4.50 -4.50 8.46
C SER A 11 -5.50 -3.34 8.58
N LYS A 12 -5.18 -2.30 9.38
CA LYS A 12 -6.08 -1.15 9.55
C LYS A 12 -6.28 -0.38 8.25
N SER A 13 -5.22 -0.11 7.48
CA SER A 13 -5.36 0.57 6.19
C SER A 13 -6.18 -0.26 5.21
N ASN A 14 -5.97 -1.58 5.17
CA ASN A 14 -6.76 -2.47 4.31
C ASN A 14 -8.24 -2.46 4.70
N CYS A 15 -8.57 -2.58 6.00
CA CYS A 15 -9.95 -2.47 6.45
C CYS A 15 -10.60 -1.14 6.05
N LEU A 16 -9.86 -0.02 6.10
CA LEU A 16 -10.38 1.29 5.67
C LEU A 16 -10.62 1.33 4.16
N LEU A 17 -9.77 0.71 3.35
CA LEU A 17 -10.00 0.55 1.90
C LEU A 17 -11.28 -0.24 1.60
N GLN A 18 -11.50 -1.35 2.30
CA GLN A 18 -12.72 -2.16 2.13
C GLN A 18 -13.99 -1.41 2.55
N LEU A 19 -13.85 -0.40 3.40
CA LEU A 19 -14.94 0.51 3.80
C LEU A 19 -15.03 1.75 2.90
N GLU A 20 -14.25 1.83 1.82
CA GLU A 20 -14.14 2.98 0.92
C GLU A 20 -13.73 4.30 1.61
N ARG A 21 -13.11 4.19 2.80
CA ARG A 21 -12.61 5.33 3.59
C ARG A 21 -11.17 5.64 3.18
N ASN A 22 -10.99 6.00 1.91
CA ASN A 22 -9.67 6.14 1.27
C ASN A 22 -8.77 7.16 1.97
N ASP A 23 -9.29 8.34 2.29
CA ASP A 23 -8.49 9.40 2.94
C ASP A 23 -7.96 8.97 4.31
N GLU A 24 -8.76 8.22 5.06
CA GLU A 24 -8.31 7.66 6.34
C GLU A 24 -7.29 6.54 6.14
N ALA A 25 -7.46 5.69 5.12
CA ALA A 25 -6.46 4.69 4.77
C ALA A 25 -5.10 5.34 4.45
N ILE A 26 -5.12 6.46 3.73
CA ILE A 26 -3.93 7.26 3.41
C ILE A 26 -3.28 7.80 4.69
N GLU A 27 -4.04 8.33 5.65
CA GLU A 27 -3.48 8.79 6.93
C GLU A 27 -2.83 7.65 7.73
N ILE A 28 -3.41 6.45 7.68
CA ILE A 28 -2.81 5.27 8.31
C ILE A 28 -1.52 4.87 7.59
N CYS A 29 -1.48 4.89 6.26
CA CYS A 29 -0.26 4.60 5.49
C CYS A 29 0.85 5.64 5.75
N ARG A 30 0.52 6.92 5.88
CA ARG A 30 1.47 7.98 6.29
C ARG A 30 2.13 7.70 7.62
N LYS A 31 1.36 7.26 8.62
CA LYS A 31 1.93 6.92 9.94
C LYS A 31 2.74 5.63 9.90
N ALA A 32 2.36 4.70 9.03
CA ALA A 32 3.02 3.41 8.89
C ALA A 32 4.48 3.57 8.39
N ILE A 33 4.73 4.48 7.44
CA ILE A 33 6.09 4.68 6.92
C ILE A 33 7.09 5.22 7.97
N ASP A 34 6.61 5.86 9.03
CA ASP A 34 7.44 6.38 10.12
C ASP A 34 7.87 5.29 11.12
N ILE A 35 7.31 4.08 11.01
CA ILE A 35 7.72 2.94 11.85
C ILE A 35 9.08 2.46 11.37
N ASN A 36 10.00 2.22 12.31
CA ASN A 36 11.29 1.59 12.03
C ASN A 36 11.12 0.06 11.93
N SER A 37 10.71 -0.40 10.76
CA SER A 37 10.66 -1.83 10.42
C SER A 37 11.89 -2.22 9.61
N ARG A 38 12.32 -3.48 9.74
CA ARG A 38 13.32 -4.10 8.86
C ARG A 38 12.69 -5.03 7.83
N ASP A 39 11.36 -5.12 7.84
CA ASP A 39 10.61 -5.98 6.96
C ASP A 39 10.25 -5.22 5.68
N ASN A 40 10.77 -5.69 4.56
CA ASN A 40 10.46 -5.15 3.25
C ASN A 40 9.02 -5.43 2.83
N ASP A 41 8.46 -6.58 3.23
CA ASP A 41 7.09 -6.96 2.90
C ASP A 41 6.09 -6.04 3.60
N TYR A 42 6.42 -5.58 4.80
CA TYR A 42 5.67 -4.55 5.51
C TYR A 42 5.56 -3.26 4.70
N TYR A 43 6.70 -2.67 4.29
CA TYR A 43 6.66 -1.41 3.54
C TYR A 43 6.01 -1.59 2.16
N ALA A 44 6.27 -2.70 1.47
CA ALA A 44 5.62 -3.01 0.21
C ALA A 44 4.08 -3.01 0.37
N GLN A 45 3.55 -3.66 1.40
CA GLN A 45 2.11 -3.67 1.69
C GLN A 45 1.55 -2.29 2.06
N VAL A 46 2.30 -1.49 2.83
CA VAL A 46 1.91 -0.10 3.14
C VAL A 46 1.77 0.72 1.86
N TYR A 47 2.73 0.63 0.95
CA TYR A 47 2.70 1.35 -0.31
C TYR A 47 1.64 0.83 -1.29
N ILE A 48 1.36 -0.49 -1.30
CA ILE A 48 0.23 -1.06 -2.04
C ILE A 48 -1.09 -0.46 -1.54
N ASN A 49 -1.33 -0.48 -0.23
CA ASN A 49 -2.55 0.06 0.35
C ASN A 49 -2.72 1.55 0.06
N TRP A 50 -1.61 2.30 0.09
CA TRP A 50 -1.64 3.71 -0.29
C TRP A 50 -1.98 3.89 -1.77
N GLY A 51 -1.37 3.11 -2.67
CA GLY A 51 -1.70 3.08 -4.09
C GLY A 51 -3.17 2.77 -4.34
N CYS A 52 -3.72 1.75 -3.67
CA CYS A 52 -5.14 1.40 -3.73
C CYS A 52 -6.05 2.53 -3.24
N ALA A 53 -5.68 3.23 -2.17
CA ALA A 53 -6.47 4.37 -1.69
C ALA A 53 -6.52 5.50 -2.73
N GLN A 54 -5.40 5.75 -3.41
CA GLN A 54 -5.33 6.74 -4.48
C GLN A 54 -6.14 6.32 -5.71
N LEU A 55 -6.15 5.02 -6.05
CA LEU A 55 -7.07 4.47 -7.06
C LEU A 55 -8.53 4.74 -6.70
N GLY A 56 -8.91 4.47 -5.45
CA GLY A 56 -10.26 4.74 -4.96
C GLY A 56 -10.65 6.22 -5.02
N ASN A 57 -9.67 7.12 -4.92
CA ASN A 57 -9.85 8.57 -5.09
C ASN A 57 -9.71 9.05 -6.54
N ASN A 58 -9.51 8.15 -7.51
CA ASN A 58 -9.24 8.44 -8.94
C ASN A 58 -7.95 9.23 -9.20
N ASN A 59 -7.00 9.20 -8.26
CA ASN A 59 -5.68 9.81 -8.37
C ASN A 59 -4.68 8.81 -8.98
N TYR A 60 -4.85 8.50 -10.27
CA TYR A 60 -4.14 7.39 -10.91
C TYR A 60 -2.63 7.58 -11.01
N LEU A 61 -2.15 8.81 -11.22
CA LEU A 61 -0.70 9.09 -11.28
C LEU A 61 -0.04 8.88 -9.92
N GLU A 62 -0.68 9.34 -8.85
CA GLU A 62 -0.24 9.13 -7.48
C GLU A 62 -0.27 7.65 -7.13
N ALA A 63 -1.31 6.93 -7.54
CA ALA A 63 -1.41 5.49 -7.33
C ALA A 63 -0.23 4.74 -7.95
N ILE A 64 0.11 5.03 -9.22
CA ILE A 64 1.28 4.47 -9.90
C ILE A 64 2.55 4.79 -9.12
N GLY A 65 2.76 6.05 -8.71
CA GLY A 65 3.94 6.45 -7.96
C GLY A 65 4.11 5.72 -6.62
N PHE A 66 3.01 5.37 -5.93
CA PHE A 66 3.09 4.55 -4.71
C PHE A 66 3.32 3.08 -5.02
N LEU A 67 2.76 2.54 -6.09
CA LEU A 67 3.01 1.16 -6.51
C LEU A 67 4.47 0.95 -6.98
N ASP A 68 5.06 1.94 -7.64
CA ASP A 68 6.49 1.96 -7.95
C ASP A 68 7.34 1.90 -6.68
N LYS A 69 7.01 2.70 -5.67
CA LYS A 69 7.68 2.63 -4.36
C LYS A 69 7.53 1.25 -3.72
N ALA A 70 6.38 0.59 -3.86
CA ALA A 70 6.20 -0.78 -3.35
C ALA A 70 7.19 -1.77 -4.01
N LEU A 71 7.47 -1.62 -5.31
CA LEU A 71 8.46 -2.45 -6.03
C LEU A 71 9.88 -2.23 -5.53
N GLU A 72 10.24 -1.02 -5.09
CA GLU A 72 11.59 -0.71 -4.58
C GLU A 72 11.99 -1.55 -3.37
N TYR A 73 11.02 -1.99 -2.55
CA TYR A 73 11.29 -2.83 -1.38
C TYR A 73 11.60 -4.29 -1.73
N LYS A 74 11.46 -4.71 -3.00
CA LYS A 74 11.88 -6.04 -3.48
C LYS A 74 11.38 -7.19 -2.60
N SER A 75 10.08 -7.17 -2.30
CA SER A 75 9.42 -8.26 -1.58
C SER A 75 9.65 -9.60 -2.30
N SER A 76 10.10 -10.61 -1.55
CA SER A 76 10.22 -11.99 -2.03
C SER A 76 8.88 -12.73 -2.04
N ASN A 77 7.83 -12.14 -1.47
CA ASN A 77 6.51 -12.71 -1.43
C ASN A 77 5.80 -12.51 -2.78
N GLN A 78 5.50 -13.62 -3.45
CA GLN A 78 4.85 -13.62 -4.76
C GLN A 78 3.44 -13.03 -4.73
N GLU A 79 2.73 -13.14 -3.61
CA GLU A 79 1.40 -12.54 -3.43
C GLU A 79 1.50 -11.01 -3.47
N ILE A 80 2.46 -10.44 -2.74
CA ILE A 80 2.72 -9.00 -2.72
C ILE A 80 3.04 -8.50 -4.13
N GLN A 81 3.93 -9.20 -4.86
CA GLN A 81 4.25 -8.85 -6.25
C GLN A 81 3.00 -8.87 -7.15
N THR A 82 2.17 -9.91 -7.00
CA THR A 82 0.92 -10.04 -7.78
C THR A 82 -0.05 -8.90 -7.48
N MET A 83 -0.18 -8.51 -6.20
CA MET A 83 -1.00 -7.35 -5.81
C MET A 83 -0.47 -6.06 -6.42
N ILE A 84 0.85 -5.83 -6.42
CA ILE A 84 1.42 -4.62 -7.03
C ILE A 84 1.06 -4.56 -8.51
N TYR A 85 1.38 -5.60 -9.29
CA TYR A 85 1.12 -5.60 -10.73
C TYR A 85 -0.37 -5.55 -11.08
N THR A 86 -1.24 -6.15 -10.28
CA THR A 86 -2.70 -6.07 -10.48
C THR A 86 -3.19 -4.64 -10.31
N ASN A 87 -2.83 -3.98 -9.21
CA ASN A 87 -3.22 -2.59 -8.97
C ASN A 87 -2.57 -1.62 -9.97
N TYR A 88 -1.33 -1.92 -10.38
CA TYR A 88 -0.60 -1.12 -11.36
C TYR A 88 -1.27 -1.21 -12.73
N SER A 89 -1.66 -2.41 -13.15
CA SER A 89 -2.42 -2.63 -14.38
C SER A 89 -3.76 -1.88 -14.33
N ASN A 90 -4.47 -1.95 -13.20
CA ASN A 90 -5.73 -1.22 -13.03
C ASN A 90 -5.52 0.30 -13.12
N ALA A 91 -4.44 0.83 -12.55
CA ALA A 91 -4.09 2.25 -12.64
C ALA A 91 -3.82 2.70 -14.08
N MET A 92 -3.14 1.86 -14.86
CA MET A 92 -2.78 2.16 -16.25
C MET A 92 -3.93 1.98 -17.24
N LEU A 93 -4.86 1.05 -16.99
CA LEU A 93 -6.01 0.83 -17.88
C LEU A 93 -7.01 1.99 -17.88
N ILE A 94 -6.95 2.87 -16.89
CA ILE A 94 -7.86 4.02 -16.74
C ILE A 94 -7.25 5.30 -17.37
N PHE A 95 -6.00 5.22 -17.86
CA PHE A 95 -5.31 6.30 -18.58
C PHE A 95 -5.47 6.16 -20.10
#